data_AF-A0A812VNB9-F1
#
_entry.id   AF-A0A812VNB9-F1
#
_cell.length_a   1.000
_cell.length_b   1.000
_cell.length_c   1.000
_cell.angle_alpha   90.00
_cell.angle_beta   90.00
_cell.angle_gamma   90.00
#
_symmetry.space_group_name_H-M   'P 1'
#
loop_
_entity.id
_entity.type
_entity.pdbx_description
1 polymer ?
#
loop_
_entity_poly.entity_id
_entity_poly.type
_entity_poly.pdbx_seq_one_letter_code
_entity_poly.pdbx_strand_id
1 'polypeptide(L)'
;LIVADEIANGILGSLVAITATCACVHPPEAPLIGAVGAILALLVNDWIARLKLDDPVGAVGVHGAAAAWGVLAVGLFADGALPGIEVASGLFRGGGVHLLGVQLLL
;
A
#
# COMPACT_ATOMS: atom_id res chain seq x y z
N LEU A 1 -11.47 -8.06 -22.07
CA LEU A 1 -11.55 -8.69 -20.74
C LEU A 1 -10.30 -8.35 -19.94
N ILE A 2 -9.09 -8.69 -20.41
CA ILE A 2 -7.80 -8.34 -19.76
C ILE A 2 -7.70 -6.87 -19.30
N VAL A 3 -8.04 -5.90 -20.16
CA VAL A 3 -7.97 -4.47 -19.80
C VAL A 3 -8.92 -4.08 -18.67
N ALA A 4 -10.10 -4.72 -18.56
CA ALA A 4 -11.04 -4.42 -17.49
C ALA A 4 -10.55 -4.96 -16.14
N ASP A 5 -9.94 -6.14 -16.15
CA ASP A 5 -9.37 -6.78 -14.95
C ASP A 5 -8.15 -6.00 -14.44
N GLU A 6 -7.31 -5.50 -15.34
CA GLU A 6 -6.18 -4.62 -15.00
C GLU A 6 -6.65 -3.29 -14.40
N ILE A 7 -7.66 -2.64 -14.98
CA ILE A 7 -8.23 -1.40 -14.42
C ILE A 7 -8.79 -1.67 -13.02
N ALA A 8 -9.56 -2.75 -12.85
CA ALA A 8 -10.14 -3.12 -11.57
C ALA A 8 -9.05 -3.37 -10.51
N ASN A 9 -8.03 -4.17 -10.83
CA ASN A 9 -6.93 -4.48 -9.93
C ASN A 9 -6.05 -3.26 -9.62
N GLY A 10 -5.88 -2.33 -10.56
CA GLY A 10 -5.21 -1.05 -10.29
C GLY A 10 -5.97 -0.17 -9.30
N ILE A 11 -7.29 -0.06 -9.46
CA ILE A 11 -8.15 0.67 -8.52
C ILE A 11 -8.14 0.01 -7.14
N LEU A 12 -8.33 -1.31 -7.09
CA LEU A 12 -8.32 -2.07 -5.84
C LEU A 12 -6.95 -2.00 -5.14
N GLY A 13 -5.86 -2.15 -5.88
CA GLY A 13 -4.50 -2.00 -5.34
C GLY A 13 -4.25 -0.61 -4.75
N SER A 14 -4.79 0.44 -5.37
CA SER A 14 -4.73 1.81 -4.82
C SER A 14 -5.50 1.93 -3.49
N LEU A 15 -6.71 1.38 -3.43
CA LEU A 15 -7.57 1.42 -2.25
C LEU A 15 -6.97 0.60 -1.10
N VAL A 16 -6.40 -0.57 -1.40
CA VAL A 16 -5.73 -1.40 -0.40
C VAL A 16 -4.49 -0.71 0.15
N ALA A 17 -3.66 -0.11 -0.71
CA ALA A 17 -2.47 0.61 -0.27
C ALA A 17 -2.78 1.79 0.66
N ILE A 18 -3.86 2.55 0.42
CA ILE A 18 -4.22 3.67 1.28
C ILE A 18 -4.90 3.24 2.59
N THR A 19 -5.39 2.01 2.70
CA THR A 19 -6.21 1.55 3.83
C THR A 19 -5.48 1.70 5.18
N ALA A 20 -4.21 1.30 5.26
CA ALA A 20 -3.44 1.38 6.51
C ALA A 20 -3.09 2.82 6.93
N THR A 21 -3.00 3.72 5.96
CA THR A 21 -2.57 5.11 6.15
C THR A 21 -3.72 6.11 6.19
N CYS A 22 -4.96 5.69 5.94
CA CYS A 22 -6.08 6.58 5.60
C CYS A 22 -6.36 7.68 6.66
N ALA A 23 -6.08 7.41 7.93
CA ALA A 23 -6.27 8.36 9.02
C ALA A 23 -5.01 9.15 9.39
N CYS A 24 -3.82 8.71 8.99
CA CYS A 24 -2.55 9.21 9.55
C CYS A 24 -1.60 9.85 8.54
N VAL A 25 -2.02 10.11 7.30
CA VAL A 25 -1.21 10.81 6.28
C VAL A 25 -1.91 12.06 5.79
N HIS A 26 -1.18 12.95 5.11
CA HIS A 26 -1.76 14.17 4.55
C HIS A 26 -2.42 13.90 3.20
N PRO A 27 -3.50 14.63 2.83
CA PRO A 27 -4.21 14.41 1.57
C PRO A 27 -3.34 14.37 0.30
N PRO A 28 -2.28 15.18 0.14
CA PRO A 28 -1.41 15.11 -1.04
C PRO A 28 -0.59 13.82 -1.16
N GLU A 29 -0.45 13.05 -0.08
CA GLU A 29 0.32 11.80 -0.05
C GLU A 29 -0.53 10.61 -0.50
N ALA A 30 -1.86 10.72 -0.36
CA ALA A 30 -2.77 9.64 -0.69
C ALA A 30 -2.71 9.21 -2.18
N PRO A 31 -2.66 10.12 -3.17
CA PRO A 31 -2.48 9.74 -4.58
C PRO A 31 -1.15 9.05 -4.84
N LEU A 32 -0.08 9.45 -4.15
CA LEU A 32 1.25 8.84 -4.30
C LEU A 32 1.25 7.41 -3.75
N ILE A 33 0.75 7.22 -2.53
CA ILE A 33 0.66 5.90 -1.88
C ILE A 33 -0.22 4.97 -2.72
N GLY A 34 -1.37 5.45 -3.20
CA GLY A 34 -2.28 4.71 -4.07
C GLY A 34 -1.64 4.33 -5.41
N ALA A 35 -0.94 5.26 -6.08
CA ALA A 35 -0.28 5.00 -7.35
C ALA A 35 0.79 3.89 -7.25
N VAL A 36 1.59 3.91 -6.18
CA VAL A 36 2.57 2.84 -5.93
C VAL A 36 1.86 1.52 -5.65
N GLY A 37 0.76 1.53 -4.88
CA GLY A 37 -0.08 0.36 -4.65
C GLY A 37 -0.62 -0.28 -5.93
N ALA A 38 -1.16 0.54 -6.85
CA ALA A 38 -1.64 0.08 -8.15
C ALA A 38 -0.53 -0.57 -8.98
N ILE A 39 0.63 0.09 -9.07
CA ILE A 39 1.78 -0.40 -9.84
C ILE A 39 2.22 -1.76 -9.28
N LEU A 40 2.38 -1.88 -7.95
CA LEU A 40 2.78 -3.13 -7.32
C LEU A 40 1.76 -4.25 -7.53
N ALA A 41 0.46 -3.96 -7.43
CA ALA A 41 -0.58 -4.94 -7.68
C ALA A 41 -0.51 -5.50 -9.10
N LEU A 42 -0.41 -4.63 -10.11
CA LEU A 42 -0.34 -5.05 -11.51
C LEU A 42 0.94 -5.80 -11.84
N LEU A 43 2.09 -5.33 -11.33
CA LEU A 43 3.37 -6.02 -11.52
C LEU A 43 3.35 -7.42 -10.89
N VAL A 44 2.88 -7.56 -9.65
CA VAL A 44 2.83 -8.87 -8.98
C VAL A 44 1.85 -9.81 -9.67
N ASN A 45 0.69 -9.34 -10.14
CA ASN A 45 -0.24 -10.15 -10.90
C ASN A 45 0.38 -10.68 -12.21
N ASP A 46 1.10 -9.84 -12.96
CA ASP A 46 1.86 -10.27 -14.15
C ASP A 46 2.94 -11.30 -13.80
N TRP A 47 3.67 -11.10 -12.70
CA TRP A 47 4.68 -12.05 -12.23
C TRP A 47 4.08 -13.41 -11.84
N ILE A 48 2.95 -13.44 -11.13
CA ILE A 48 2.26 -14.68 -10.74
C ILE A 48 1.74 -15.44 -11.96
N ALA A 49 1.18 -14.72 -12.94
CA ALA A 49 0.75 -15.32 -14.20
C ALA A 49 1.93 -15.97 -14.96
N ARG A 50 3.09 -15.31 -14.99
CA ARG A 50 4.33 -15.86 -15.59
C ARG A 50 4.83 -17.10 -14.85
N LEU A 51 4.62 -17.17 -13.55
CA LEU A 51 4.93 -18.36 -12.73
C LEU A 51 3.91 -19.49 -12.90
N LYS A 52 2.84 -19.28 -13.68
CA LYS A 52 1.74 -20.24 -13.89
C LYS A 52 1.05 -20.65 -12.59
N LEU A 53 1.01 -19.74 -11.62
CA LEU A 53 0.25 -19.89 -10.39
C LEU A 53 -1.18 -19.41 -10.64
N ASP A 54 -2.16 -20.16 -10.16
CA ASP A 54 -3.58 -19.84 -10.34
C ASP A 54 -4.04 -18.83 -9.28
N ASP A 55 -3.95 -17.54 -9.62
CA ASP A 55 -4.58 -16.44 -8.87
C ASP A 55 -5.72 -15.85 -9.74
N PRO A 56 -6.95 -16.37 -9.61
CA PRO A 56 -8.03 -16.11 -10.56
C PRO A 56 -8.53 -14.65 -10.55
N VAL A 57 -8.23 -13.89 -9.49
CA VAL A 57 -8.71 -12.50 -9.33
C VAL A 57 -7.58 -11.50 -9.12
N GLY A 58 -6.32 -11.94 -9.05
CA GLY A 58 -5.19 -11.06 -8.74
C GLY A 58 -5.13 -10.66 -7.26
N ALA A 59 -5.60 -11.54 -6.37
CA ALA A 59 -5.68 -11.29 -4.94
C ALA A 59 -4.30 -11.08 -4.32
N VAL A 60 -3.26 -11.76 -4.81
CA VAL A 60 -1.91 -11.66 -4.23
C VAL A 60 -1.28 -10.31 -4.57
N GLY A 61 -1.47 -9.79 -5.78
CA GLY A 61 -1.02 -8.43 -6.11
C GLY A 61 -1.76 -7.37 -5.30
N VAL A 62 -3.10 -7.46 -5.25
CA VAL A 62 -3.95 -6.47 -4.58
C VAL A 62 -3.82 -6.52 -3.06
N HIS A 63 -4.04 -7.69 -2.44
CA HIS A 63 -4.09 -7.84 -0.98
C HIS A 63 -2.77 -8.29 -0.36
N GLY A 64 -1.83 -8.81 -1.15
CA GLY A 64 -0.48 -9.11 -0.69
C GLY A 64 0.45 -7.93 -0.93
N ALA A 65 0.79 -7.66 -2.18
CA ALA A 65 1.83 -6.68 -2.53
C ALA A 65 1.43 -5.24 -2.23
N ALA A 66 0.22 -4.80 -2.64
CA ALA A 66 -0.22 -3.45 -2.35
C ALA A 66 -0.50 -3.22 -0.85
N ALA A 67 -0.96 -4.24 -0.13
CA ALA A 67 -1.14 -4.16 1.34
C ALA A 67 0.20 -4.07 2.07
N ALA A 68 1.20 -4.86 1.66
CA ALA A 68 2.56 -4.78 2.19
C ALA A 68 3.14 -3.37 2.00
N TRP A 69 2.93 -2.77 0.82
CA TRP A 69 3.27 -1.37 0.60
C TRP A 69 2.50 -0.41 1.53
N GLY A 70 1.20 -0.62 1.71
CA GLY A 70 0.38 0.22 2.59
C GLY A 70 0.88 0.23 4.04
N VAL A 71 1.26 -0.92 4.60
CA VAL A 71 1.82 -0.96 5.96
C VAL A 71 3.20 -0.33 6.05
N LEU A 72 4.04 -0.45 5.01
CA LEU A 72 5.31 0.27 4.93
C LEU A 72 5.10 1.78 4.83
N ALA A 73 4.08 2.21 4.09
CA ALA A 73 3.72 3.62 3.95
C ALA A 73 3.33 4.24 5.31
N VAL A 74 2.74 3.48 6.25
CA VAL A 74 2.56 3.95 7.65
C VAL A 74 3.91 4.28 8.28
N GLY A 75 4.88 3.37 8.19
CA GLY A 75 6.24 3.57 8.73
C GLY A 75 6.99 4.75 8.13
N LEU A 76 6.63 5.16 6.90
CA LEU A 76 7.26 6.26 6.18
C LEU A 76 6.54 7.60 6.40
N PHE A 77 5.23 7.63 6.18
CA PHE A 77 4.44 8.86 6.02
C PHE A 77 3.58 9.23 7.22
N ALA A 78 3.33 8.31 8.17
CA ALA A 78 2.41 8.58 9.29
C ALA A 78 2.82 9.85 10.05
N ASP A 79 1.85 10.70 10.37
CA ASP A 79 2.05 11.94 11.08
C ASP A 79 1.30 11.93 12.41
N GLY A 80 2.04 11.68 13.50
CA GLY A 80 1.50 11.69 14.85
C GLY A 80 1.11 13.08 15.37
N ALA A 81 1.39 14.15 14.62
CA ALA A 81 0.93 15.50 14.95
C ALA A 81 -0.49 15.80 14.43
N LEU A 82 -1.08 14.90 13.63
CA LEU A 82 -2.45 15.07 13.15
C LEU A 82 -3.46 14.99 14.31
N PRO A 83 -4.46 15.90 14.37
CA PRO A 83 -5.43 15.91 15.44
C PRO A 83 -6.23 14.59 15.51
N GLY A 84 -6.30 13.98 16.70
CA GLY A 84 -7.13 12.80 16.95
C GLY A 84 -6.53 11.47 16.48
N ILE A 85 -5.24 11.45 16.12
CA ILE A 85 -4.52 10.23 15.70
C ILE A 85 -3.55 9.79 16.80
N GLU A 86 -3.66 8.54 17.23
CA GLU A 86 -2.73 7.91 18.18
C GLU A 86 -1.75 6.99 17.43
N VAL A 87 -0.82 7.58 16.67
CA VAL A 87 0.25 6.86 15.98
C VAL A 87 1.57 7.58 16.17
N ALA A 88 2.67 6.83 16.24
CA ALA A 88 4.00 7.43 16.15
C ALA A 88 4.20 8.07 14.78
N SER A 89 5.00 9.14 14.70
CA SER A 89 5.40 9.70 13.42
C SER A 89 6.28 8.69 12.65
N GLY A 90 6.07 8.62 11.34
CA GLY A 90 6.90 7.87 10.41
C GLY A 90 8.24 8.56 10.15
N LEU A 91 9.08 7.87 9.38
CA LEU A 91 10.43 8.29 9.07
C LEU A 91 10.49 9.69 8.44
N PHE A 92 9.59 10.00 7.50
CA PHE A 92 9.55 11.31 6.82
C PHE A 92 8.92 12.43 7.66
N ARG A 93 8.36 12.09 8.82
CA ARG A 93 7.80 13.02 9.81
C ARG A 93 8.68 13.17 11.05
N GLY A 94 9.93 12.66 11.00
CA GLY A 94 10.90 12.81 12.07
C GLY A 94 10.77 11.80 13.23
N GLY A 95 9.92 10.78 13.11
CA GLY A 95 9.76 9.76 14.15
C GLY A 95 10.83 8.65 14.16
N GLY A 96 11.85 8.78 13.31
CA GLY A 96 12.97 7.83 13.21
C GLY A 96 12.59 6.49 12.57
N VAL A 97 13.41 5.46 12.78
CA VAL A 97 13.27 4.15 12.11
C VAL A 97 12.41 3.16 12.90
N HIS A 98 11.98 3.50 14.11
CA HIS A 98 11.28 2.56 14.98
C HIS A 98 9.94 2.11 14.38
N LEU A 99 9.08 3.07 13.98
CA LEU A 99 7.79 2.73 13.39
C LEU A 99 7.97 1.92 12.10
N LEU A 100 8.87 2.36 11.21
CA LEU A 100 9.19 1.60 9.99
C LEU A 100 9.67 0.17 10.30
N GLY A 101 10.51 -0.01 11.31
CA GLY A 101 10.96 -1.33 11.76
C GLY A 101 9.82 -2.21 12.28
N VAL A 102 8.86 -1.64 13.02
CA VAL A 102 7.66 -2.36 13.46
C VAL A 102 6.79 -2.78 12.27
N GLN A 103 6.61 -1.89 11.29
CA GLN A 103 5.84 -2.22 10.08
C GLN A 103 6.50 -3.29 9.20
N LEU A 104 7.82 -3.49 9.31
CA LEU A 104 8.58 -4.54 8.61
C LEU A 104 8.48 -5.94 9.26
N LEU A 105 7.94 -6.06 10.49
CA LEU A 105 7.76 -7.36 11.16
C LEU A 105 6.51 -8.12 10.68
N LEU A 106 5.62 -7.44 9.95
CA LEU A 106 4.47 -8.01 9.25
C LEU A 106 4.93 -8.62 7.91
#